data_AF-A0A100WFF5-F1
#
_entry.id   AF-A0A100WFF5-F1
#
_cell.length_a   1.000
_cell.length_b   1.000
_cell.length_c   1.000
_cell.angle_alpha   90.00
_cell.angle_beta   90.00
_cell.angle_gamma   90.00
#
_symmetry.space_group_name_H-M   'P 1'
#
loop_
_entity.id
_entity.type
_entity.pdbx_description
1 polymer ?
#
loop_
_entity_poly.entity_id
_entity_poly.type
_entity_poly.pdbx_seq_one_letter_code
_entity_poly.pdbx_strand_id
1 'polypeptide(L)'
;MPAEFPAYTARESISRPAGLGLMLCCCSAICLAVAAVLTLTVWGSPEFAADFDGGTRTAQVSADLHLATGLLIGGVLAATGGIIWGGGHNVRAVGILLLLLGAPGVAILTLPLLDYYG
;
A
#
# COMPACT_ATOMS: atom_id res chain seq x y z
N MET A 1 -29.19 -30.42 18.41
CA MET A 1 -28.28 -29.49 19.11
C MET A 1 -28.18 -28.25 18.26
N PRO A 2 -28.82 -27.12 18.63
CA PRO A 2 -28.85 -25.92 17.81
C PRO A 2 -27.50 -25.17 17.92
N ALA A 3 -27.13 -24.49 16.84
CA ALA A 3 -25.82 -23.93 16.59
C ALA A 3 -25.40 -22.83 17.58
N GLU A 4 -24.35 -23.10 18.37
CA GLU A 4 -23.62 -22.12 19.19
C GLU A 4 -22.66 -21.23 18.38
N PHE A 5 -22.70 -21.31 17.05
CA PHE A 5 -21.83 -20.54 16.16
C PHE A 5 -22.07 -19.02 16.03
N PRO A 6 -23.19 -18.38 16.45
CA PRO A 6 -23.35 -16.94 16.27
C PRO A 6 -22.81 -16.07 17.42
N ALA A 7 -22.51 -16.63 18.60
CA ALA A 7 -22.14 -15.83 19.78
C ALA A 7 -20.66 -15.41 19.79
N TYR A 8 -19.77 -16.27 19.28
CA TYR A 8 -18.33 -16.00 19.20
C TYR A 8 -18.01 -14.84 18.23
N THR A 9 -18.64 -14.83 17.04
CA THR A 9 -18.40 -13.83 16.00
C THR A 9 -18.96 -12.45 16.36
N ALA A 10 -20.10 -12.40 17.05
CA ALA A 10 -20.72 -11.16 17.49
C ALA A 10 -19.86 -10.42 18.53
N ARG A 11 -19.22 -11.14 19.46
CA ARG A 11 -18.45 -10.55 20.56
C ARG A 11 -17.14 -9.90 20.10
N GLU A 12 -16.47 -10.49 19.10
CA GLU A 12 -15.25 -9.91 18.51
C GLU A 12 -15.52 -8.63 17.71
N SER A 13 -16.73 -8.47 17.17
CA SER A 13 -17.12 -7.29 16.39
C SER A 13 -17.36 -6.04 17.26
N ILE A 14 -17.72 -6.24 18.53
CA ILE A 14 -18.09 -5.16 19.47
C ILE A 14 -16.84 -4.57 20.18
N SER A 15 -15.75 -5.34 20.27
CA SER A 15 -14.57 -4.96 21.07
C SER A 15 -13.45 -4.24 20.31
N ARG A 16 -13.43 -4.29 18.96
CA ARG A 16 -12.32 -3.70 18.19
C ARG A 16 -12.64 -2.25 17.79
N PRO A 17 -11.75 -1.29 18.07
CA PRO A 17 -12.01 0.11 17.75
C PRO A 17 -12.03 0.31 16.23
N ALA A 18 -13.22 0.47 15.66
CA ALA A 18 -13.40 0.75 14.22
C ALA A 18 -12.62 1.99 13.76
N GLY A 19 -12.47 2.99 14.63
CA GLY A 19 -11.72 4.23 14.32
C GLY A 19 -10.23 4.01 14.06
N LEU A 20 -9.57 3.11 14.82
CA LEU A 20 -8.15 2.83 14.64
C LEU A 20 -7.91 2.08 13.32
N GLY A 21 -8.75 1.10 13.00
CA GLY A 21 -8.66 0.39 11.74
C GLY A 21 -8.91 1.30 10.53
N LEU A 22 -9.89 2.19 10.62
CA LEU A 22 -10.14 3.20 9.59
C LEU A 22 -8.92 4.12 9.38
N MET A 23 -8.34 4.63 10.47
CA MET A 23 -7.14 5.48 10.40
C MET A 23 -5.99 4.75 9.70
N LEU A 24 -5.75 3.48 10.02
CA LEU A 24 -4.71 2.68 9.37
C LEU A 24 -5.00 2.42 7.88
N CYS A 25 -6.26 2.19 7.51
CA CYS A 25 -6.67 2.12 6.11
C CYS A 25 -6.45 3.46 5.37
N CYS A 26 -6.74 4.60 6.01
CA CYS A 26 -6.47 5.92 5.43
C CYS A 26 -4.97 6.17 5.25
N CYS A 27 -4.15 5.85 6.27
CA CYS A 27 -2.69 5.94 6.17
C CYS A 27 -2.18 5.06 5.02
N SER A 28 -2.69 3.82 4.92
CA SER A 28 -2.35 2.92 3.82
C SER A 28 -2.67 3.51 2.45
N ALA A 29 -3.90 4.01 2.28
CA ALA A 29 -4.33 4.63 1.03
C ALA A 29 -3.45 5.82 0.65
N ILE A 30 -3.10 6.68 1.61
CA ILE A 30 -2.20 7.82 1.38
C ILE A 30 -0.80 7.33 0.98
N CYS A 31 -0.22 6.38 1.70
CA CYS A 31 1.10 5.84 1.38
C CYS A 31 1.15 5.24 -0.04
N LEU A 32 0.15 4.43 -0.40
CA LEU A 32 0.05 3.84 -1.73
C LEU A 32 -0.16 4.90 -2.82
N ALA A 33 -0.98 5.92 -2.57
CA ALA A 33 -1.20 7.01 -3.51
C ALA A 33 0.09 7.83 -3.76
N VAL A 34 0.81 8.20 -2.69
CA VAL A 34 2.07 8.94 -2.81
C VAL A 34 3.13 8.08 -3.51
N ALA A 35 3.23 6.79 -3.16
CA ALA A 35 4.13 5.87 -3.85
C ALA A 35 3.83 5.77 -5.35
N ALA A 36 2.55 5.68 -5.73
CA ALA A 36 2.13 5.64 -7.12
C ALA A 36 2.48 6.93 -7.85
N VAL A 37 2.23 8.10 -7.25
CA VAL A 37 2.58 9.40 -7.85
C VAL A 37 4.08 9.50 -8.06
N LEU A 38 4.90 9.21 -7.05
CA LEU A 38 6.36 9.23 -7.18
C LEU A 38 6.86 8.31 -8.29
N THR A 39 6.32 7.09 -8.34
CA THR A 39 6.68 6.11 -9.37
C THR A 39 6.31 6.61 -10.77
N LEU A 40 5.10 7.16 -10.94
CA LEU A 40 4.64 7.72 -12.21
C LEU A 40 5.43 8.97 -12.62
N THR A 41 5.85 9.79 -11.67
CA THR A 41 6.71 10.95 -11.96
C THR A 41 8.07 10.52 -12.47
N VAL A 42 8.63 9.42 -11.96
CA VAL A 42 9.87 8.83 -12.49
C VAL A 42 9.65 8.29 -13.90
N TRP A 43 8.61 7.48 -14.13
CA TRP A 43 8.29 6.97 -15.47
C TRP A 43 8.10 8.08 -16.51
N GLY A 44 7.54 9.22 -16.10
CA GLY A 44 7.31 10.37 -16.95
C GLY A 44 8.46 11.39 -17.01
N SER A 45 9.58 11.14 -16.32
CA SER A 45 10.65 12.14 -16.23
C SER A 45 11.56 12.11 -17.46
N PRO A 46 12.00 13.28 -17.96
CA PRO A 46 12.99 13.33 -19.04
C PRO A 46 14.33 12.74 -18.62
N GLU A 47 14.66 12.78 -17.32
CA GLU A 47 15.86 12.16 -16.76
C GLU A 47 15.82 10.64 -16.91
N PHE A 48 14.67 10.01 -16.67
CA PHE A 48 14.49 8.57 -16.89
C PHE A 48 14.66 8.21 -18.37
N ALA A 49 14.08 8.99 -19.28
CA ALA A 49 14.23 8.75 -20.71
C ALA A 49 15.71 8.87 -21.15
N ALA A 50 16.41 9.89 -20.66
CA ALA A 50 17.83 10.08 -20.93
C ALA A 50 18.71 8.96 -20.36
N ASP A 51 18.41 8.49 -19.15
CA ASP A 51 19.08 7.36 -18.51
C ASP A 51 18.84 6.06 -19.28
N PHE A 52 17.60 5.82 -19.71
CA PHE A 52 17.22 4.63 -20.48
C PHE A 52 17.92 4.57 -21.84
N ASP A 53 17.97 5.70 -22.56
CA ASP A 53 18.61 5.79 -23.88
C ASP A 53 20.14 5.89 -23.81
N GLY A 54 20.66 6.56 -22.78
CA GLY A 54 22.08 6.88 -22.62
C GLY A 54 22.88 5.92 -21.73
N GLY A 55 22.22 5.03 -21.00
CA GLY A 55 22.84 4.09 -20.07
C GLY A 55 23.41 4.74 -18.80
N THR A 56 23.07 6.00 -18.52
CA THR A 56 23.42 6.68 -17.27
C THR A 56 22.41 6.35 -16.17
N ARG A 57 22.79 6.52 -14.89
CA ARG A 57 21.87 6.35 -13.76
C ARG A 57 21.91 7.59 -12.87
N THR A 58 20.82 8.35 -12.84
CA THR A 58 20.69 9.54 -12.00
C THR A 58 20.38 9.19 -10.53
N ALA A 59 21.16 9.76 -9.60
CA ALA A 59 21.03 9.48 -8.16
C ALA A 59 19.70 9.98 -7.57
N GLN A 60 19.11 11.04 -8.12
CA GLN A 60 17.85 11.59 -7.63
C GLN A 60 16.66 10.68 -7.95
N VAL A 61 16.63 10.09 -9.16
CA VAL A 61 15.61 9.11 -9.54
C VAL A 61 15.67 7.87 -8.64
N SER A 62 16.87 7.41 -8.29
CA SER A 62 17.07 6.32 -7.32
C SER A 62 16.52 6.67 -5.92
N ALA A 63 16.74 7.89 -5.42
CA ALA A 63 16.23 8.32 -4.12
C ALA A 63 14.69 8.35 -4.07
N ASP A 64 14.04 8.89 -5.11
CA ASP A 64 12.58 8.93 -5.21
C ASP A 64 11.99 7.50 -5.27
N LEU A 65 12.68 6.58 -5.94
CA LEU A 65 12.31 5.16 -6.01
C LEU A 65 12.43 4.43 -4.67
N HIS A 66 13.50 4.68 -3.92
CA HIS A 66 13.63 4.12 -2.56
C HIS A 66 12.54 4.65 -1.64
N LEU A 67 12.19 5.93 -1.74
CA LEU A 67 11.07 6.52 -0.98
C LEU A 67 9.73 5.89 -1.39
N ALA A 68 9.46 5.76 -2.69
CA ALA A 68 8.24 5.12 -3.21
C ALA A 68 8.13 3.66 -2.73
N THR A 69 9.24 2.92 -2.73
CA THR A 69 9.31 1.54 -2.23
C THR A 69 9.03 1.47 -0.73
N GLY A 70 9.61 2.37 0.06
CA GLY A 70 9.34 2.47 1.49
C GLY A 70 7.87 2.78 1.80
N LEU A 71 7.27 3.69 1.03
CA LEU A 71 5.84 4.02 1.13
C LEU A 71 4.94 2.85 0.73
N LEU A 72 5.31 2.07 -0.29
CA LEU A 72 4.59 0.85 -0.66
C LEU A 72 4.58 -0.14 0.50
N ILE A 73 5.74 -0.43 1.09
CA ILE A 73 5.87 -1.35 2.22
C ILE A 73 5.06 -0.84 3.42
N GLY A 74 5.21 0.45 3.75
CA GLY A 74 4.45 1.09 4.84
C GLY A 74 2.94 1.02 4.60
N GLY A 75 2.49 1.23 3.36
CA GLY A 75 1.10 1.14 2.96
C GLY A 75 0.53 -0.27 3.14
N VAL A 76 1.27 -1.31 2.74
CA VAL A 76 0.87 -2.71 2.94
C VAL A 76 0.75 -3.06 4.42
N LEU A 77 1.72 -2.66 5.23
CA LEU A 77 1.71 -2.89 6.68
C LEU A 77 0.53 -2.18 7.35
N ALA A 78 0.25 -0.93 6.96
CA ALA A 78 -0.89 -0.17 7.47
C ALA A 78 -2.24 -0.81 7.09
N ALA A 79 -2.41 -1.29 5.84
CA ALA A 79 -3.62 -2.02 5.45
C ALA A 79 -3.80 -3.30 6.27
N THR A 80 -2.72 -4.05 6.47
CA THR A 80 -2.71 -5.28 7.26
C THR A 80 -3.08 -5.00 8.72
N GLY A 81 -2.47 -3.98 9.33
CA GLY A 81 -2.84 -3.52 10.68
C GLY A 81 -4.29 -3.05 10.77
N GLY A 82 -4.79 -2.37 9.73
CA GLY A 82 -6.20 -1.96 9.63
C GLY A 82 -7.17 -3.14 9.62
N ILE A 83 -6.84 -4.24 8.94
CA ILE A 83 -7.66 -5.47 8.92
C ILE A 83 -7.63 -6.18 10.27
N ILE A 84 -6.44 -6.31 10.88
CA ILE A 84 -6.26 -7.06 12.13
C ILE A 84 -6.91 -6.31 13.30
N TRP A 85 -6.64 -5.01 13.43
CA TRP A 85 -7.08 -4.20 14.58
C TRP A 85 -8.39 -3.44 14.33
N GLY A 86 -8.86 -3.35 13.09
CA GLY A 86 -10.12 -2.71 12.74
C GLY A 86 -11.35 -3.53 13.10
N GLY A 87 -12.29 -2.87 13.79
CA GLY A 87 -13.66 -3.36 13.95
C GLY A 87 -14.52 -3.00 12.74
N GLY A 88 -15.38 -3.92 12.32
CA GLY A 88 -16.39 -3.68 11.28
C GLY A 88 -16.04 -4.24 9.89
N HIS A 89 -17.07 -4.71 9.18
CA HIS A 89 -16.96 -5.30 7.85
C HIS A 89 -16.37 -4.33 6.81
N ASN A 90 -16.77 -3.06 6.87
CA ASN A 90 -16.32 -2.03 5.92
C ASN A 90 -14.81 -1.79 6.01
N VAL A 91 -14.24 -1.71 7.22
CA VAL A 91 -12.80 -1.50 7.41
C VAL A 91 -12.00 -2.66 6.84
N ARG A 92 -12.47 -3.89 7.06
CA ARG A 92 -11.84 -5.09 6.48
C ARG A 92 -11.94 -5.11 4.96
N ALA A 93 -13.09 -4.76 4.40
CA ALA A 93 -13.29 -4.70 2.96
C ALA A 93 -12.35 -3.67 2.30
N VAL A 94 -12.20 -2.48 2.89
CA VAL A 94 -11.26 -1.46 2.41
C VAL A 94 -9.82 -1.93 2.52
N GLY A 95 -9.41 -2.50 3.66
CA GLY A 95 -8.06 -3.03 3.82
C GLY A 95 -7.74 -4.13 2.79
N ILE A 96 -8.68 -5.05 2.54
CA ILE A 96 -8.53 -6.11 1.52
C ILE A 96 -8.44 -5.50 0.12
N LEU A 97 -9.26 -4.49 -0.20
CA LEU A 97 -9.21 -3.79 -1.48
C LEU A 97 -7.83 -3.15 -1.72
N LEU A 98 -7.28 -2.50 -0.70
CA LEU A 98 -5.94 -1.89 -0.75
C LEU A 98 -4.84 -2.95 -0.96
N LEU A 99 -4.96 -4.13 -0.35
CA LEU A 99 -4.00 -5.22 -0.51
C LEU A 99 -4.12 -5.97 -1.85
N LEU A 100 -5.33 -6.12 -2.39
CA LEU A 100 -5.55 -6.89 -3.62
C LEU A 100 -5.41 -6.06 -4.89
N LEU A 101 -5.69 -4.76 -4.84
CA LEU A 101 -5.65 -3.90 -6.01
C LEU A 101 -4.60 -2.79 -5.87
N GLY A 102 -4.60 -2.09 -4.73
CA GLY A 102 -3.70 -0.96 -4.50
C GLY A 102 -2.23 -1.36 -4.51
N ALA A 103 -1.82 -2.20 -3.56
CA ALA A 103 -0.42 -2.59 -3.41
C ALA A 103 0.16 -3.31 -4.64
N PRO A 104 -0.54 -4.28 -5.27
CA PRO A 104 -0.03 -4.93 -6.48
C PRO A 104 0.08 -3.96 -7.66
N GLY A 105 -0.89 -3.05 -7.82
CA GLY A 105 -0.84 -2.03 -8.86
C GLY A 105 0.38 -1.12 -8.74
N VAL A 106 0.68 -0.65 -7.52
CA VAL A 106 1.89 0.14 -7.28
C VAL A 106 3.14 -0.71 -7.47
N ALA A 107 3.17 -1.95 -6.97
CA ALA A 107 4.33 -2.85 -7.12
C ALA A 107 4.70 -3.10 -8.59
N ILE A 108 3.72 -3.32 -9.46
CA ILE A 108 3.94 -3.53 -10.91
C ILE A 108 4.62 -2.31 -11.54
N LEU A 109 4.31 -1.10 -11.06
CA LEU A 109 4.92 0.14 -11.56
C LEU A 109 6.31 0.37 -10.95
N THR A 110 6.50 0.06 -9.66
CA THR A 110 7.71 0.44 -8.92
C THR A 110 8.83 -0.59 -9.04
N LEU A 111 8.53 -1.88 -9.09
CA LEU A 111 9.55 -2.95 -9.09
C LEU A 111 10.49 -2.92 -10.30
N PRO A 112 10.03 -2.70 -11.55
CA PRO A 112 10.93 -2.63 -12.70
C PRO A 112 11.92 -1.46 -12.59
N LEU A 113 11.45 -0.32 -12.10
CA LEU A 113 12.28 0.85 -11.87
C LEU A 113 13.28 0.61 -10.72
N LEU A 114 12.87 -0.10 -9.67
CA LEU A 114 13.74 -0.47 -8.57
C LEU A 114 14.84 -1.44 -9.02
N ASP A 115 14.55 -2.39 -9.91
CA ASP A 115 15.57 -3.27 -10.49
C ASP A 115 16.57 -2.49 -11.37
N TYR A 116 16.09 -1.45 -12.06
CA TYR A 116 16.93 -0.62 -12.93
C TYR A 116 17.82 0.37 -12.15
N TYR A 117 17.29 1.02 -11.11
CA TYR A 117 17.97 2.07 -10.32
C TYR A 117 18.48 1.65 -8.94
N GLY A 118 18.11 0.46 -8.47
CA GLY A 118 18.53 -0.09 -7.18
C GLY A 118 19.93 -0.69 -7.17
#